data_AF-A0A5S5C5J1-F1
#
_entry.id   AF-A0A5S5C5J1-F1
#
_cell.length_a   1.000
_cell.length_b   1.000
_cell.length_c   1.000
_cell.angle_alpha   90.00
_cell.angle_beta   90.00
_cell.angle_gamma   90.00
#
_symmetry.space_group_name_H-M   'P 1'
#
loop_
_entity.id
_entity.type
_entity.pdbx_description
1 polymer ?
#
loop_
_entity_poly.entity_id
_entity_poly.type
_entity_poly.pdbx_seq_one_letter_code
_entity_poly.pdbx_strand_id
1 'polypeptide(L)'
;MTNEQTEMKERLTEELGELYFAGAEKVFMKAARQPDWKQRLRAWWNQEIEIPLIPVAAVCFLLICALLLTRGEKSPKEQLFVHETRRLIEVGGNTYWIDDYERAVTSIADSR
;
A
#
# COMPACT_ATOMS: atom_id res chain seq x y z
N MET A 1 -52.79 -16.59 -16.78
CA MET A 1 -52.10 -17.68 -16.05
C MET A 1 -52.57 -18.97 -16.69
N THR A 2 -51.65 -19.77 -17.23
CA THR A 2 -51.97 -21.05 -17.89
C THR A 2 -52.15 -22.14 -16.83
N ASN A 3 -53.08 -23.07 -17.05
CA ASN A 3 -53.50 -24.06 -16.06
C ASN A 3 -52.32 -24.93 -15.55
N GLU A 4 -51.35 -25.18 -16.42
CA GLU A 4 -50.11 -25.91 -16.14
C GLU A 4 -49.22 -25.22 -15.09
N GLN A 5 -49.19 -23.88 -15.06
CA GLN A 5 -48.39 -23.14 -14.06
C GLN A 5 -48.98 -23.23 -12.66
N THR A 6 -50.29 -23.43 -12.56
CA THR A 6 -51.02 -23.58 -11.28
C THR A 6 -50.78 -24.96 -10.67
N GLU A 7 -50.89 -26.03 -11.46
CA GLU A 7 -50.59 -27.39 -10.99
C GLU A 7 -49.12 -27.55 -10.61
N MET A 8 -48.21 -26.96 -11.39
CA MET A 8 -46.78 -27.00 -11.10
C MET A 8 -46.46 -26.25 -9.80
N LYS A 9 -47.12 -25.12 -9.55
CA LYS A 9 -47.00 -24.38 -8.29
C LYS A 9 -47.49 -25.19 -7.09
N GLU A 10 -48.65 -25.84 -7.19
CA GLU A 10 -49.21 -26.63 -6.09
C GLU A 10 -48.28 -27.78 -5.68
N ARG A 11 -47.76 -28.54 -6.65
CA ARG A 11 -46.78 -29.62 -6.38
C ARG A 11 -45.50 -29.10 -5.76
N LEU A 12 -44.98 -27.97 -6.26
CA LEU A 12 -43.81 -27.32 -5.67
C LEU A 12 -44.08 -26.91 -4.22
N THR A 13 -45.25 -26.32 -3.90
CA THR A 13 -45.58 -25.97 -2.51
C THR A 13 -45.77 -27.18 -1.60
N GLU A 14 -46.25 -28.32 -2.12
CA GLU A 14 -46.37 -29.56 -1.36
C GLU A 14 -44.99 -30.17 -1.06
N GLU A 15 -44.10 -30.22 -2.06
CA GLU A 15 -42.71 -30.70 -1.92
C GLU A 15 -41.84 -29.76 -1.06
N LEU A 16 -42.05 -28.44 -1.16
CA LEU A 16 -41.31 -27.43 -0.38
C LEU A 16 -41.89 -27.18 1.01
N GLY A 17 -43.12 -27.63 1.28
CA GLY A 17 -43.78 -27.47 2.58
C GLY A 17 -43.07 -28.20 3.73
N GLU A 18 -42.39 -29.31 3.40
CA GLU A 18 -41.58 -30.08 4.36
C GLU A 18 -40.16 -29.50 4.55
N LEU A 19 -39.68 -28.68 3.61
CA LEU A 19 -38.36 -28.05 3.64
C LEU A 19 -38.43 -26.67 4.32
N TYR A 20 -38.44 -26.66 5.65
CA TYR A 20 -38.22 -25.43 6.41
C TYR A 20 -36.75 -25.01 6.34
N PHE A 21 -36.45 -23.93 5.61
CA PHE A 21 -35.14 -23.29 5.60
C PHE A 21 -34.86 -22.58 6.94
N ALA A 22 -34.59 -23.35 8.00
CA ALA A 22 -34.31 -22.87 9.36
C ALA A 22 -32.98 -22.08 9.52
N GLY A 23 -32.30 -21.80 8.41
CA GLY A 23 -31.00 -21.12 8.37
C GLY A 23 -31.00 -19.79 7.62
N ALA A 24 -32.10 -19.39 6.98
CA ALA A 24 -32.14 -18.17 6.16
C ALA A 24 -31.73 -16.94 6.97
N GLU A 25 -32.26 -16.80 8.18
CA GLU A 25 -31.96 -15.69 9.11
C GLU A 25 -30.48 -15.68 9.54
N LYS A 26 -29.87 -16.86 9.75
CA LYS A 26 -28.44 -17.00 10.06
C LYS A 26 -27.55 -16.59 8.88
N VAL A 27 -27.99 -16.84 7.64
CA VAL A 27 -27.28 -16.41 6.43
C VAL A 27 -27.40 -14.90 6.26
N PHE A 28 -28.58 -14.32 6.46
CA PHE A 28 -28.79 -12.86 6.39
C PHE A 28 -27.99 -12.12 7.46
N MET A 29 -27.95 -12.59 8.71
CA MET A 29 -27.12 -11.97 9.75
C MET A 29 -25.62 -12.09 9.47
N LYS A 30 -25.17 -13.20 8.89
CA LYS A 30 -23.76 -13.42 8.53
C LYS A 30 -23.35 -12.59 7.31
N ALA A 31 -24.26 -12.34 6.37
CA ALA A 31 -24.05 -11.48 5.20
C ALA A 31 -24.16 -9.99 5.53
N ALA A 32 -25.01 -9.60 6.49
CA ALA A 32 -25.16 -8.22 6.95
C ALA A 32 -23.97 -7.72 7.78
N ARG A 33 -23.17 -8.64 8.35
CA ARG A 33 -21.93 -8.28 9.02
C ARG A 33 -20.89 -7.90 7.98
N GLN A 34 -20.49 -6.62 7.97
CA GLN A 34 -19.41 -6.15 7.12
C GLN A 34 -18.19 -7.07 7.27
N PRO A 35 -17.58 -7.51 6.15
CA PRO A 35 -16.49 -8.45 6.21
C PRO A 35 -15.34 -7.83 7.00
N ASP A 36 -15.02 -8.49 8.12
CA ASP A 36 -13.92 -8.11 8.99
C ASP A 36 -12.63 -8.11 8.15
N TRP A 37 -11.74 -7.16 8.36
CA TRP A 37 -10.49 -7.04 7.59
C TRP A 37 -9.68 -8.35 7.60
N LYS A 38 -9.79 -9.12 8.70
CA LYS A 38 -9.24 -10.48 8.84
C LYS A 38 -9.91 -11.50 7.92
N GLN A 39 -11.22 -11.39 7.69
CA GLN A 39 -11.95 -12.24 6.75
C GLN A 39 -11.64 -11.87 5.31
N ARG A 40 -11.41 -10.58 5.01
CA ARG A 40 -10.93 -10.13 3.69
C ARG A 40 -9.54 -10.67 3.39
N LEU A 41 -8.62 -10.61 4.37
CA LEU A 41 -7.28 -11.20 4.25
C LEU A 41 -7.33 -12.71 4.03
N ARG A 42 -8.17 -13.42 4.79
CA ARG A 42 -8.37 -14.86 4.59
C ARG A 42 -9.01 -15.18 3.25
N ALA A 43 -9.96 -14.39 2.77
CA ALA A 43 -10.55 -14.58 1.43
C ALA A 43 -9.49 -14.35 0.34
N TRP A 44 -8.61 -13.37 0.52
CA TRP A 44 -7.45 -13.15 -0.34
C TRP A 44 -6.48 -14.33 -0.31
N TRP A 45 -6.24 -14.91 0.87
CA TRP A 45 -5.38 -16.08 1.02
C TRP A 45 -6.01 -17.38 0.49
N ASN A 46 -7.35 -17.44 0.43
CA ASN A 46 -8.11 -18.66 0.12
C ASN A 46 -8.53 -18.76 -1.35
N GLN A 47 -8.44 -17.69 -2.14
CA GLN A 47 -8.60 -17.79 -3.59
C GLN A 47 -7.22 -17.86 -4.22
N GLU A 48 -6.84 -19.02 -4.74
CA GLU A 48 -6.06 -19.24 -5.97
C GLU A 48 -5.19 -18.08 -6.48
N ILE A 49 -4.41 -17.42 -5.61
CA ILE A 49 -3.42 -16.48 -6.09
C ILE A 49 -2.28 -17.35 -6.60
N GLU A 50 -2.37 -17.73 -7.88
CA GLU A 50 -1.22 -18.10 -8.69
C GLU A 50 -0.36 -16.85 -8.80
N ILE A 51 0.26 -16.43 -7.68
CA ILE A 51 1.30 -15.43 -7.72
C ILE A 51 2.39 -16.09 -8.54
N PRO A 52 2.69 -15.59 -9.75
CA PRO A 52 3.81 -16.13 -10.49
C PRO A 52 5.04 -15.92 -9.61
N LEU A 53 5.58 -17.03 -9.08
CA LEU A 53 6.59 -17.00 -8.02
C LEU A 53 7.86 -16.30 -8.50
N ILE A 54 8.16 -16.46 -9.79
CA ILE A 54 9.34 -15.91 -10.47
C ILE A 54 9.37 -14.36 -10.42
N PRO A 55 8.35 -13.63 -10.93
CA PRO A 55 8.38 -12.16 -10.88
C PRO A 55 8.33 -11.62 -9.46
N VAL A 56 7.60 -12.25 -8.53
CA VAL A 56 7.57 -11.78 -7.14
C VAL A 56 8.90 -12.01 -6.44
N ALA A 57 9.52 -13.17 -6.62
CA ALA A 57 10.86 -13.42 -6.11
C ALA A 57 11.89 -12.45 -6.69
N ALA A 58 11.80 -12.12 -7.99
CA ALA A 58 12.69 -11.16 -8.63
C ALA A 58 12.55 -9.74 -8.04
N VAL A 59 11.32 -9.27 -7.82
CA VAL A 59 11.08 -7.96 -7.18
C VAL A 59 11.61 -7.96 -5.75
N CYS A 60 11.32 -9.01 -4.96
CA CYS A 60 11.85 -9.14 -3.60
C CYS A 60 13.37 -9.15 -3.57
N PHE A 61 14.01 -9.88 -4.49
CA PHE A 61 15.46 -9.95 -4.61
C PHE A 61 16.06 -8.58 -4.94
N LEU A 62 15.48 -7.85 -5.91
CA LEU A 62 15.92 -6.50 -6.26
C LEU A 62 15.81 -5.53 -5.08
N LEU A 63 14.71 -5.58 -4.32
CA LEU A 63 14.54 -4.77 -3.12
C LEU A 63 15.56 -5.10 -2.03
N ILE A 64 15.86 -6.39 -1.82
CA ILE A 64 16.88 -6.83 -0.87
C ILE A 64 18.27 -6.35 -1.33
N CYS A 65 18.60 -6.50 -2.61
CA CYS A 65 19.85 -6.00 -3.16
C CYS A 65 19.98 -4.48 -2.99
N ALA A 66 18.93 -3.71 -3.29
CA ALA A 66 18.92 -2.26 -3.08
C ALA A 66 19.11 -1.89 -1.60
N LEU A 67 18.46 -2.61 -0.68
CA LEU A 67 18.62 -2.40 0.75
C LEU A 67 20.03 -2.75 1.25
N LEU A 68 20.65 -3.79 0.69
CA LEU A 68 22.02 -4.18 1.02
C LEU A 68 23.04 -3.18 0.48
N LEU A 69 22.84 -2.64 -0.73
CA LEU A 69 23.68 -1.59 -1.31
C LEU A 69 23.63 -0.31 -0.47
N THR A 70 22.43 0.15 -0.10
CA THR A 70 22.24 1.32 0.78
C THR A 70 22.79 1.13 2.19
N ARG A 71 22.97 -0.11 2.66
CA ARG A 71 23.63 -0.41 3.95
C ARG A 71 25.15 -0.57 3.82
N GLY A 72 25.64 -1.07 2.68
CA GLY A 72 27.06 -1.28 2.40
C GLY A 72 27.81 0.02 2.13
N GLU A 73 27.13 1.05 1.62
CA GLU A 73 27.70 2.39 1.38
C GLU A 73 27.58 3.31 2.59
N LYS A 74 27.78 2.81 3.80
CA LYS A 74 28.28 3.69 4.89
C LYS A 74 29.76 3.98 4.66
N SER A 75 30.08 4.56 3.51
CA SER A 75 31.30 5.35 3.38
C SER A 75 31.22 6.46 4.43
N PRO A 76 32.26 6.70 5.24
CA PRO A 76 32.28 7.80 6.22
C PRO A 76 32.21 9.22 5.61
N LYS A 77 31.71 9.39 4.37
CA LYS A 77 31.74 10.66 3.62
C LYS A 77 30.38 11.13 3.09
N GLU A 78 29.31 10.35 3.20
CA GLU A 78 27.96 10.79 2.83
C GLU A 78 27.12 11.29 4.02
N GLN A 79 27.78 11.73 5.09
CA GLN A 79 27.13 12.55 6.14
C GLN A 79 27.23 14.05 5.85
N LEU A 80 27.67 14.45 4.65
CA LEU A 80 27.63 15.84 4.25
C LEU A 80 26.33 16.09 3.48
N PHE A 81 25.46 16.93 4.06
CA PHE A 81 24.24 17.45 3.47
C PHE A 81 22.99 16.56 3.58
N VAL A 82 22.70 16.06 4.79
CA VAL A 82 21.31 16.16 5.25
C VAL A 82 20.96 17.64 5.15
N HIS A 83 20.00 17.96 4.29
CA HIS A 83 19.48 19.29 4.00
C HIS A 83 19.26 20.14 5.25
N GLU A 84 20.30 20.83 5.70
CA GLU A 84 20.14 22.09 6.37
C GLU A 84 19.89 23.09 5.26
N THR A 85 18.60 23.34 4.99
CA THR A 85 18.01 24.45 4.26
C THR A 85 19.05 25.48 3.81
N ARG A 86 19.73 25.25 2.68
CA ARG A 86 20.69 26.21 2.14
C ARG A 86 19.92 27.52 1.89
N ARG A 87 20.24 28.57 2.65
CA ARG A 87 19.55 29.85 2.53
C ARG A 87 20.27 30.69 1.48
N LEU A 88 19.48 31.18 0.53
CA LEU A 88 19.91 32.19 -0.43
C LEU A 88 19.87 33.54 0.29
N ILE A 89 20.94 34.31 0.15
CA ILE A 89 21.02 35.69 0.62
C ILE A 89 21.26 36.61 -0.57
N GLU A 90 20.67 37.80 -0.53
CA GLU A 90 20.91 38.83 -1.53
C GLU A 90 21.88 39.87 -0.95
N VAL A 91 23.05 39.99 -1.55
CA VAL A 91 24.08 40.96 -1.15
C VAL A 91 24.49 41.75 -2.39
N GLY A 92 24.36 43.08 -2.34
CA GLY A 92 24.76 43.95 -3.44
C GLY A 92 23.97 43.72 -4.74
N GLY A 93 22.71 43.29 -4.65
CA GLY A 93 21.84 43.04 -5.82
C GLY A 93 22.13 41.74 -6.56
N ASN A 94 22.93 40.83 -5.99
CA ASN A 94 23.13 39.49 -6.51
C ASN A 94 22.83 38.44 -5.43
N THR A 95 22.28 37.31 -5.85
CA THR A 95 21.87 36.23 -4.95
C THR A 95 22.98 35.19 -4.82
N TYR A 96 23.42 34.96 -3.60
CA TYR A 96 24.47 34.01 -3.26
C TYR A 96 23.97 32.98 -2.25
N TRP A 97 24.59 31.80 -2.24
CA TRP A 97 24.45 30.87 -1.13
C TRP A 97 25.23 31.40 0.07
N ILE A 98 24.59 31.39 1.25
CA ILE A 98 25.18 31.96 2.47
C ILE A 98 26.54 31.34 2.81
N ASP A 99 26.66 30.02 2.66
CA ASP A 99 27.90 29.27 2.95
C ASP A 99 29.07 29.74 2.08
N ASP A 100 28.81 30.01 0.80
CA ASP A 100 29.83 30.45 -0.15
C ASP A 100 30.25 31.90 0.12
N TYR A 101 29.29 32.75 0.52
CA TYR A 101 29.55 34.14 0.89
C TYR A 101 30.39 34.23 2.18
N GLU A 102 30.01 33.51 3.23
CA GLU A 102 30.75 33.50 4.51
C GLU A 102 32.17 32.97 4.32
N ARG A 103 32.35 31.95 3.50
CA ARG A 103 33.67 31.40 3.17
C ARG A 103 34.55 32.42 2.43
N ALA A 104 33.98 33.16 1.48
CA ALA A 104 34.70 34.17 0.73
C ALA A 104 35.09 35.38 1.60
N VAL A 105 34.21 35.81 2.50
CA VAL A 105 34.51 36.90 3.45
C VAL A 105 35.61 36.47 4.42
N THR A 106 35.53 35.25 4.94
CA THR A 106 36.51 34.72 5.90
C THR A 106 37.89 34.57 5.26
N SER A 107 37.99 34.09 4.02
CA SER A 107 39.29 33.96 3.33
C SER A 107 39.93 35.32 3.02
N ILE A 108 39.13 36.34 2.74
CA ILE A 108 39.63 37.70 2.53
C ILE A 108 40.07 38.32 3.85
N ALA A 109 39.31 38.11 4.94
CA ALA A 109 39.63 38.62 6.27
C ALA A 109 40.92 38.00 6.85
N ASP A 110 41.18 36.72 6.59
CA ASP A 110 42.39 36.01 7.04
C ASP A 110 43.64 36.37 6.21
N SER A 111 43.44 36.95 5.02
CA SER A 111 44.51 37.39 4.12
C SER A 111 45.03 38.82 4.38
N ARG A 112 44.57 39.47 5.45
CA ARG A 112 44.91 40.86 5.80
C ARG A 112 45.48 40.94 7.22
#